data_AF-X1C825-F1
#
_entry.id   AF-X1C825-F1
#
_cell.length_a   1.000
_cell.length_b   1.000
_cell.length_c   1.000
_cell.angle_alpha   90.00
_cell.angle_beta   90.00
_cell.angle_gamma   90.00
#
_symmetry.space_group_name_H-M   'P 1'
#
loop_
_entity.id
_entity.type
_entity.pdbx_description
1 polymer ?
#
loop_
_entity_poly.entity_id
_entity_poly.type
_entity_poly.pdbx_seq_one_letter_code
_entity_poly.pdbx_strand_id
1 'polypeptide(L)'
;LQISQVLEDPSRYNNQEIQVIGIVEGYSGGNFNLTQGNDKIFIDVSDITVPDDVEDGIQVVVMGLFNHLLYLNATQILVQCS
;
A
#
# COMPACT_ATOMS: atom_id res chain seq x y z
N LEU A 1 -4.44 7.75 4.71
CA LEU A 1 -5.67 7.02 5.03
C LEU A 1 -5.30 5.77 5.80
N GLN A 2 -6.14 5.36 6.74
CA GLN A 2 -6.05 4.03 7.33
C GLN A 2 -6.62 3.01 6.34
N ILE A 3 -6.10 1.79 6.35
CA ILE A 3 -6.54 0.74 5.41
C ILE A 3 -8.01 0.43 5.63
N SER A 4 -8.44 0.32 6.89
CA SER A 4 -9.83 0.08 7.27
C SER A 4 -10.80 1.09 6.63
N GLN A 5 -10.43 2.38 6.57
CA GLN A 5 -11.25 3.42 5.94
C GLN A 5 -11.40 3.23 4.43
N VAL A 6 -10.36 2.72 3.77
CA VAL A 6 -10.41 2.40 2.35
C VAL A 6 -11.31 1.18 2.10
N LEU A 7 -11.27 0.20 3.00
CA LEU A 7 -12.08 -1.02 2.90
C LEU A 7 -13.57 -0.82 3.25
N GLU A 8 -13.90 0.17 4.08
CA GLU A 8 -15.30 0.51 4.42
C GLU A 8 -16.11 0.98 3.20
N ASP A 9 -15.49 1.74 2.29
CA ASP A 9 -16.09 2.18 1.03
C ASP A 9 -15.05 2.28 -0.10
N PRO A 10 -14.64 1.14 -0.70
CA PRO A 10 -13.60 1.13 -1.74
C PRO A 10 -14.02 1.91 -2.99
N SER A 11 -15.33 1.96 -3.27
CA SER A 11 -15.86 2.63 -4.47
C SER A 11 -15.60 4.12 -4.44
N ARG A 12 -15.59 4.73 -3.24
CA ARG A 12 -15.26 6.15 -3.05
C ARG A 12 -13.86 6.51 -3.55
N TYR A 13 -12.92 5.59 -3.48
CA TYR A 13 -11.51 5.82 -3.80
C TYR A 13 -11.12 5.30 -5.19
N ASN A 14 -12.04 4.65 -5.90
CA ASN A 14 -11.77 4.06 -7.20
C ASN A 14 -11.28 5.10 -8.22
N ASN A 15 -10.20 4.78 -8.93
CA ASN A 15 -9.52 5.65 -9.89
C ASN A 15 -9.03 6.98 -9.30
N GLN A 16 -8.78 7.03 -7.99
CA GLN A 16 -8.18 8.19 -7.33
C GLN A 16 -6.78 7.85 -6.83
N GLU A 17 -5.89 8.83 -6.90
CA GLU A 17 -4.62 8.75 -6.19
C GLU A 17 -4.89 8.95 -4.69
N ILE A 18 -4.49 7.97 -3.89
CA ILE A 18 -4.65 7.99 -2.44
C ILE A 18 -3.32 7.70 -1.76
N GLN A 19 -3.24 8.12 -0.50
CA GLN A 19 -2.12 7.80 0.38
C GLN A 19 -2.61 6.89 1.50
N VAL A 20 -1.97 5.74 1.69
CA VAL A 20 -2.31 4.72 2.69
C VAL A 20 -1.08 4.40 3.53
N ILE A 21 -1.26 4.20 4.83
CA ILE A 21 -0.20 3.79 5.75
C ILE A 21 -0.48 2.37 6.24
N GLY A 22 0.56 1.56 6.37
CA GLY A 22 0.44 0.21 6.93
C GLY A 22 1.78 -0.50 7.02
N ILE A 23 1.72 -1.77 7.42
CA ILE A 23 2.87 -2.64 7.62
C ILE A 23 3.04 -3.52 6.37
N VAL A 24 4.27 -3.68 5.91
CA VAL A 24 4.60 -4.53 4.75
C VAL A 24 4.51 -6.00 5.14
N GLU A 25 3.87 -6.81 4.31
CA GLU A 25 3.77 -8.27 4.46
C GLU A 25 3.91 -8.98 3.10
N GLY A 26 4.79 -9.99 3.05
CA GLY A 26 4.99 -10.85 1.88
C GLY A 26 5.89 -10.23 0.81
N TYR A 27 6.70 -9.24 1.14
CA TYR A 27 7.63 -8.62 0.20
C TYR A 27 8.82 -9.55 -0.07
N SER A 28 9.08 -9.78 -1.36
CA SER A 28 10.18 -10.62 -1.86
C SER A 28 10.85 -10.03 -3.11
N GLY A 29 10.86 -8.69 -3.20
CA GLY A 29 11.39 -7.95 -4.36
C GLY A 29 10.36 -7.64 -5.45
N GLY A 30 9.06 -7.70 -5.13
CA GLY A 30 7.96 -7.41 -6.05
C GLY A 30 6.73 -6.90 -5.32
N ASN A 31 5.54 -7.22 -5.82
CA ASN A 31 4.28 -6.83 -5.20
C ASN A 31 4.14 -7.42 -3.79
N PHE A 32 3.42 -6.73 -2.91
CA PHE A 32 3.28 -7.10 -1.51
C PHE A 32 1.92 -6.67 -0.94
N ASN A 33 1.60 -7.11 0.27
CA ASN A 33 0.43 -6.61 0.99
C ASN A 33 0.85 -5.50 1.94
N LEU A 34 0.06 -4.42 1.96
CA LEU A 34 0.10 -3.43 3.03
C LEU A 34 -1.01 -3.76 4.02
N THR A 35 -0.69 -3.89 5.31
CA THR A 35 -1.61 -4.39 6.32
C THR A 35 -1.78 -3.48 7.52
N GLN A 36 -2.95 -3.60 8.16
CA GLN A 36 -3.30 -2.94 9.41
C GLN A 36 -4.24 -3.85 10.20
N GLY A 37 -3.71 -4.53 11.23
CA GLY A 37 -4.49 -5.55 11.93
C GLY A 37 -4.85 -6.70 10.99
N ASN A 38 -6.15 -6.94 10.78
CA ASN A 38 -6.64 -7.97 9.84
C ASN A 38 -6.90 -7.44 8.42
N ASP A 39 -6.84 -6.12 8.25
CA ASP A 39 -7.13 -5.46 6.98
C ASP A 39 -5.89 -5.42 6.10
N LYS A 40 -6.08 -5.58 4.79
CA LYS A 40 -4.99 -5.54 3.82
C LYS A 40 -5.41 -4.98 2.46
N ILE A 41 -4.46 -4.35 1.80
CA ILE A 41 -4.55 -3.90 0.40
C ILE A 41 -3.33 -4.45 -0.33
N PHE A 42 -3.53 -4.90 -1.57
CA PHE A 42 -2.45 -5.35 -2.42
C PHE A 42 -1.75 -4.16 -3.08
N ILE A 43 -0.43 -4.10 -2.97
CA ILE A 43 0.40 -3.04 -3.55
C ILE A 43 1.09 -3.59 -4.80
N ASP A 44 0.75 -2.99 -5.94
CA ASP A 44 1.45 -3.22 -7.20
C ASP A 44 2.56 -2.20 -7.36
N VAL A 45 3.79 -2.68 -7.56
CA VAL A 45 4.99 -1.84 -7.66
C VAL A 45 5.64 -1.90 -9.05
N SER A 46 4.93 -2.45 -10.04
CA SER A 46 5.47 -2.69 -11.39
C SER A 46 6.06 -1.45 -12.07
N ASP A 47 5.58 -0.26 -11.72
CA ASP A 47 5.97 1.02 -12.35
C ASP A 47 6.94 1.87 -11.52
N ILE A 48 7.39 1.38 -10.35
CA ILE A 48 8.28 2.11 -9.46
C ILE A 48 9.45 1.26 -8.97
N THR A 49 10.52 1.92 -8.54
CA THR A 49 11.57 1.26 -7.77
C THR A 49 11.17 1.27 -6.30
N VAL A 50 11.09 0.08 -5.69
CA VAL A 50 10.86 -0.06 -4.25
C VAL A 50 12.12 0.35 -3.50
N PRO A 51 12.04 1.21 -2.46
CA PRO A 51 13.20 1.56 -1.64
C PRO A 51 13.85 0.31 -1.02
N ASP A 52 15.18 0.30 -0.94
CA ASP A 52 15.95 -0.84 -0.41
C ASP A 52 15.60 -1.18 1.06
N ASP A 53 15.13 -0.20 1.82
CA ASP A 53 14.76 -0.35 3.23
C ASP A 53 13.34 -0.95 3.44
N VAL A 54 12.64 -1.32 2.36
CA VAL A 54 11.33 -1.98 2.44
C VAL A 54 11.53 -3.48 2.71
N GLU A 55 11.09 -3.92 3.88
CA GLU A 55 11.10 -5.32 4.31
C GLU A 55 9.80 -5.66 5.05
N ASP A 56 9.51 -6.95 5.20
CA ASP A 56 8.37 -7.42 5.98
C ASP A 56 8.43 -6.90 7.43
N GLY A 57 7.29 -6.42 7.93
CA GLY A 57 7.17 -5.85 9.28
C GLY A 57 7.50 -4.35 9.36
N ILE A 58 7.99 -3.73 8.28
CA ILE A 58 8.26 -2.29 8.25
C ILE A 58 6.99 -1.51 7.97
N GLN A 59 6.80 -0.40 8.69
CA GLN A 59 5.71 0.54 8.40
C GLN A 59 6.13 1.49 7.27
N VAL A 60 5.27 1.57 6.26
CA VAL A 60 5.47 2.43 5.10
C VAL A 60 4.22 3.25 4.82
N VAL A 61 4.42 4.37 4.14
CA VAL A 61 3.37 5.15 3.51
C VAL A 61 3.45 4.90 2.01
N VAL A 62 2.36 4.41 1.42
CA VAL A 62 2.24 4.18 -0.02
C VAL A 62 1.28 5.20 -0.60
N MET A 63 1.73 5.92 -1.63
CA MET A 63 0.86 6.70 -2.50
C MET A 63 0.65 5.92 -3.79
N GLY A 64 -0.56 5.93 -4.33
CA GLY A 64 -0.84 5.23 -5.57
C GLY A 64 -2.26 5.40 -6.08
N LEU A 65 -2.49 4.95 -7.32
CA LEU A 65 -3.80 4.93 -7.93
C LEU A 65 -4.59 3.72 -7.41
N PHE A 66 -5.69 3.98 -6.70
CA PHE A 66 -6.50 2.91 -6.13
C PHE A 66 -7.49 2.37 -7.14
N ASN A 67 -7.59 1.05 -7.17
CA ASN A 67 -8.58 0.30 -7.92
C ASN A 67 -9.53 -0.37 -6.92
N HIS A 68 -10.85 -0.25 -7.15
CA HIS A 68 -11.90 -0.83 -6.30
C HIS A 68 -11.79 -2.33 -6.06
N LEU A 69 -10.97 -3.06 -6.83
CA LEU A 69 -10.62 -4.46 -6.59
C LEU A 69 -9.60 -4.65 -5.43
N LEU A 70 -9.33 -3.62 -4.64
CA LEU A 70 -8.38 -3.59 -3.50
C LEU A 70 -6.91 -3.65 -3.92
N TYR A 71 -6.61 -3.07 -5.08
CA TYR A 71 -5.24 -2.89 -5.58
C TYR A 71 -4.87 -1.40 -5.48
N LEU A 72 -3.64 -1.13 -5.07
CA LEU A 72 -3.05 0.19 -5.12
C LEU A 72 -1.82 0.10 -6.03
N ASN A 73 -1.90 0.72 -7.21
CA ASN A 73 -0.76 0.83 -8.11
C ASN A 73 0.13 1.95 -7.56
N ALA A 74 1.23 1.57 -6.93
CA ALA A 74 2.09 2.48 -6.20
C ALA A 74 2.78 3.47 -7.16
N THR A 75 2.68 4.74 -6.83
CA THR A 75 3.44 5.84 -7.46
C THR A 75 4.60 6.29 -6.58
N GLN A 76 4.51 6.06 -5.27
CA GLN A 76 5.56 6.37 -4.31
C GLN A 76 5.46 5.50 -3.06
N ILE A 77 6.61 5.10 -2.51
CA ILE A 77 6.72 4.45 -1.20
C ILE A 77 7.67 5.26 -0.33
N LEU A 78 7.25 5.58 0.89
CA LEU A 78 8.06 6.26 1.91
C LEU A 78 8.17 5.36 3.14
N VAL A 79 9.38 4.90 3.43
CA VAL A 79 9.68 4.16 4.65
C VAL A 79 9.63 5.11 5.83
N GLN A 80 8.90 4.74 6.89
CA GLN A 80 8.87 5.53 8.13
C GLN A 80 10.07 5.12 8.98
N CYS A 81 11.18 5.85 8.86
CA CYS A 81 12.30 5.73 9.79
C CYS A 81 11.94 6.40 11.13
N SER A 82 12.21 5.71 12.23
CA SER A 82 12.19 6.24 13.61
C SER A 82 13.34 7.20 13.87
#